data_AF-A0A160I286-F1
#
_entry.id   AF-A0A160I286-F1
#
_cell.length_a   1.000
_cell.length_b   1.000
_cell.length_c   1.000
_cell.angle_alpha   90.00
_cell.angle_beta   90.00
_cell.angle_gamma   90.00
#
_symmetry.space_group_name_H-M   'P 1'
#
loop_
_entity.id
_entity.type
_entity.pdbx_description
1 polymer ?
#
loop_
_entity_poly.entity_id
_entity_poly.type
_entity_poly.pdbx_seq_one_letter_code
_entity_poly.pdbx_strand_id
1 'polypeptide(L)'
;MPTKKKPAASTRPLLQWGMALLGAVITLTAIGIVVWEALQPTAPPALSARIVAVDVTTAGQVATVRVQNDGDDTAAAVDIEGVLGDQTATASLDYVPGHGHAKAYLRFDADPRAAAVSVKGWSAP
;
A
#
# COMPACT_ATOMS: atom_id res chain seq x y z
N MET A 1 -13.08 -18.57 69.89
CA MET A 1 -12.01 -18.60 68.87
C MET A 1 -12.62 -18.92 67.51
N PRO A 2 -12.59 -18.03 66.51
CA PRO A 2 -13.07 -18.39 65.18
C PRO A 2 -11.96 -19.10 64.40
N THR A 3 -12.18 -20.36 64.06
CA THR A 3 -11.32 -21.13 63.15
C THR A 3 -11.39 -20.54 61.73
N LYS A 4 -10.31 -19.92 61.27
CA LYS A 4 -10.15 -19.49 59.88
C LYS A 4 -10.20 -20.71 58.96
N LYS A 5 -11.27 -20.86 58.17
CA LYS A 5 -11.28 -21.79 57.02
C LYS A 5 -10.25 -21.31 56.01
N LYS A 6 -9.19 -22.09 55.78
CA LYS A 6 -8.28 -21.89 54.65
C LYS A 6 -9.07 -22.10 53.35
N PRO A 7 -9.01 -21.17 52.38
CA PRO A 7 -9.68 -21.39 51.12
C PRO A 7 -9.02 -22.59 50.43
N ALA A 8 -9.83 -23.54 49.99
CA ALA A 8 -9.36 -24.67 49.19
C ALA A 8 -8.71 -24.11 47.93
N ALA A 9 -7.40 -24.32 47.78
CA ALA A 9 -6.66 -23.90 46.60
C ALA A 9 -7.27 -24.61 45.37
N SER A 10 -7.80 -23.82 44.45
CA SER A 10 -8.45 -24.30 43.22
C SER A 10 -7.52 -25.23 42.44
N THR A 11 -7.99 -26.44 42.15
CA THR A 11 -7.26 -27.57 41.54
C THR A 11 -6.92 -27.37 40.05
N ARG A 12 -6.77 -26.14 39.54
CA ARG A 12 -6.37 -25.90 38.13
C ARG A 12 -5.22 -24.89 37.95
N PRO A 13 -4.18 -24.88 38.81
CA PRO A 13 -3.08 -23.93 38.65
C PRO A 13 -2.33 -24.16 37.33
N LEU A 14 -2.05 -25.42 36.95
CA LEU A 14 -1.27 -25.73 35.75
C LEU A 14 -1.92 -25.25 34.45
N LEU A 15 -3.24 -25.43 34.31
CA LEU A 15 -3.97 -24.95 33.13
C LEU A 15 -4.04 -23.42 33.11
N GLN A 16 -4.25 -22.79 34.26
CA GLN A 16 -4.24 -21.33 34.38
C GLN A 16 -2.88 -20.74 33.99
N TRP A 17 -1.78 -21.32 34.49
CA TRP A 17 -0.42 -20.92 34.12
C TRP A 17 -0.12 -21.20 32.64
N GLY A 18 -0.62 -22.31 32.08
CA GLY A 18 -0.49 -22.61 30.65
C GLY A 18 -1.19 -21.58 29.76
N MET A 19 -2.42 -21.19 30.12
CA MET A 19 -3.15 -20.14 29.39
C MET A 19 -2.52 -18.76 29.57
N ALA A 20 -2.00 -18.45 30.77
CA ALA A 20 -1.28 -17.20 31.01
C ALA A 20 0.00 -17.12 30.17
N LEU A 21 0.78 -18.20 30.09
CA LEU A 21 1.98 -18.27 29.26
C LEU A 21 1.63 -18.13 27.77
N LEU A 22 0.60 -18.84 27.31
CA LEU A 22 0.15 -18.74 25.91
C LEU A 22 -0.27 -17.31 25.55
N GLY A 23 -1.07 -16.66 26.40
CA GLY A 23 -1.48 -15.27 26.22
C GLY A 23 -0.29 -14.31 26.24
N ALA A 24 0.67 -14.52 27.15
CA ALA A 24 1.88 -13.72 27.21
C ALA A 24 2.73 -13.87 25.94
N VAL A 25 2.91 -15.09 25.42
CA VAL A 25 3.63 -15.35 24.17
C VAL A 25 2.96 -14.64 23.01
N ILE A 26 1.65 -14.82 22.81
CA ILE A 26 0.91 -14.17 21.71
C ILE A 26 1.04 -12.64 21.80
N THR A 27 0.92 -12.09 23.01
CA THR A 27 1.02 -10.64 23.24
C THR A 27 2.42 -10.13 22.94
N LEU A 28 3.47 -10.80 23.42
CA LEU A 28 4.86 -10.44 23.16
C LEU A 28 5.21 -10.57 21.67
N THR A 29 4.68 -11.59 20.98
CA THR A 29 4.85 -11.74 19.53
C THR A 29 4.20 -10.57 18.78
N ALA A 30 2.96 -10.19 19.12
CA ALA A 30 2.29 -9.05 18.50
C ALA A 30 3.06 -7.74 18.73
N ILE A 31 3.50 -7.48 19.98
CA ILE A 31 4.34 -6.32 20.31
C ILE A 31 5.64 -6.35 19.49
N GLY A 32 6.28 -7.52 19.40
CA GLY A 32 7.51 -7.70 18.64
C GLY A 32 7.36 -7.36 17.16
N ILE A 33 6.25 -7.77 16.54
CA ILE A 33 5.93 -7.42 15.14
C ILE A 33 5.78 -5.91 14.98
N VAL A 34 4.99 -5.27 15.86
CA VAL A 34 4.77 -3.81 15.79
C VAL A 34 6.07 -3.03 15.98
N VAL A 35 6.91 -3.42 16.95
CA VAL A 35 8.21 -2.79 17.18
C VAL A 35 9.15 -3.02 15.99
N TRP A 36 9.13 -4.22 15.41
CA TRP A 36 9.94 -4.53 14.23
C TRP A 36 9.55 -3.64 13.04
N GLU A 37 8.26 -3.50 12.74
CA GLU A 37 7.78 -2.59 11.69
C GLU A 37 8.11 -1.13 11.99
N ALA A 38 7.93 -0.68 13.24
CA ALA A 38 8.23 0.70 13.64
C ALA A 38 9.71 1.08 13.54
N LEU A 39 10.62 0.10 13.57
CA LEU A 39 12.06 0.32 13.43
C LEU A 39 12.53 0.25 11.97
N GLN A 40 11.72 -0.23 11.04
CA GLN A 40 12.09 -0.24 9.63
C GLN A 40 12.02 1.18 9.04
N PRO A 41 13.06 1.62 8.31
CA PRO A 41 13.01 2.91 7.63
C PRO A 41 11.98 2.86 6.50
N THR A 42 11.07 3.82 6.47
CA THR A 42 10.07 3.95 5.41
C THR A 42 10.75 4.26 4.08
N ALA A 43 10.51 3.44 3.06
CA ALA A 43 10.96 3.73 1.71
C ALA A 43 10.06 4.81 1.07
N PRO A 44 10.64 5.87 0.48
CA PRO A 44 9.86 6.88 -0.22
C PRO A 44 9.10 6.24 -1.41
N PRO A 45 8.05 6.90 -1.93
CA PRO A 45 7.27 6.35 -3.04
C PRO A 45 8.16 6.03 -4.24
N ALA A 46 8.07 4.81 -4.74
CA ALA A 46 8.84 4.32 -5.88
C ALA A 46 7.89 4.07 -7.06
N LEU A 47 7.64 5.12 -7.85
CA LEU A 47 6.59 5.12 -8.87
C LEU A 47 7.09 4.66 -10.24
N SER A 48 6.35 3.77 -10.88
CA SER A 48 6.54 3.40 -12.28
C SER A 48 5.22 3.47 -13.05
N ALA A 49 5.24 3.98 -14.28
CA ALA A 49 4.06 4.14 -15.13
C ALA A 49 4.17 3.28 -16.39
N ARG A 50 3.08 2.59 -16.75
CA ARG A 50 3.01 1.80 -17.98
C ARG A 50 1.62 1.78 -18.58
N ILE A 51 1.52 1.69 -19.90
CA ILE A 51 0.26 1.47 -20.60
C ILE A 51 -0.15 0.01 -20.42
N VAL A 52 -1.38 -0.24 -19.97
CA VAL A 52 -1.92 -1.59 -19.73
C VAL A 52 -3.12 -1.93 -20.61
N ALA A 53 -3.77 -0.92 -21.20
CA ALA A 53 -4.87 -1.11 -22.14
C ALA A 53 -4.96 0.10 -23.07
N VAL A 54 -5.53 -0.13 -24.25
CA VAL A 54 -5.81 0.90 -25.25
C VAL A 54 -7.20 0.65 -25.81
N ASP A 55 -8.07 1.65 -25.69
CA ASP A 55 -9.45 1.61 -26.17
C ASP A 55 -9.66 2.65 -27.26
N VAL A 56 -10.33 2.27 -28.35
CA VAL A 56 -10.72 3.20 -29.41
C VAL A 56 -12.08 3.78 -29.06
N THR A 57 -12.14 5.11 -28.99
CA THR A 57 -13.35 5.87 -28.68
C THR A 57 -13.71 6.80 -29.82
N THR A 58 -14.92 7.37 -29.81
CA THR A 58 -15.33 8.41 -30.77
C THR A 58 -14.47 9.68 -30.66
N ALA A 59 -13.86 9.91 -29.50
CA ALA A 59 -12.97 11.04 -29.29
C ALA A 59 -11.58 10.77 -29.88
N GLY A 60 -11.08 9.53 -29.85
CA GLY A 60 -9.71 9.16 -30.23
C GLY A 60 -9.29 7.86 -29.55
N GLN A 61 -7.99 7.62 -29.41
CA GLN A 61 -7.48 6.43 -28.72
C GLN A 61 -7.14 6.76 -27.27
N VAL A 62 -7.67 6.00 -26.32
CA VAL A 62 -7.47 6.21 -24.88
C VAL A 62 -6.57 5.11 -24.34
N ALA A 63 -5.39 5.50 -23.87
CA ALA A 63 -4.48 4.63 -23.14
C ALA A 63 -4.83 4.63 -21.65
N THR A 64 -5.07 3.44 -21.10
CA THR A 64 -5.08 3.25 -19.65
C THR A 64 -3.65 3.07 -19.17
N VAL A 65 -3.18 4.03 -18.39
CA VAL A 65 -1.88 4.00 -17.72
C VAL A 65 -2.07 3.46 -16.31
N ARG A 66 -1.31 2.43 -15.94
CA ARG A 66 -1.18 2.00 -14.54
C ARG A 66 0.07 2.63 -13.95
N VAL A 67 -0.09 3.32 -12.83
CA VAL A 67 1.01 3.75 -11.97
C VAL A 67 1.10 2.79 -10.81
N GLN A 68 2.25 2.14 -10.66
CA GLN A 68 2.59 1.23 -9.57
C GLN A 68 3.50 1.96 -8.59
N ASN A 69 3.28 1.78 -7.28
CA ASN A 69 4.16 2.24 -6.23
C ASN A 69 4.75 1.03 -5.52
N ASP A 70 6.06 0.85 -5.66
CA ASP A 70 6.81 -0.23 -5.00
C ASP A 70 7.44 0.25 -3.67
N GLY A 71 7.19 1.50 -3.28
CA GLY A 71 7.60 2.08 -2.01
C GLY A 71 6.57 1.87 -0.90
N ASP A 72 6.99 2.12 0.33
CA ASP A 72 6.15 1.98 1.53
C ASP A 72 5.20 3.17 1.68
N ASP A 73 5.71 4.37 1.40
CA ASP A 73 4.95 5.61 1.49
C ASP A 73 4.00 5.77 0.31
N THR A 74 2.91 6.48 0.57
CA THR A 74 2.03 6.86 -0.53
C THR A 74 2.47 8.17 -1.17
N ALA A 75 2.41 8.22 -2.51
CA ALA A 75 2.41 9.45 -3.28
C ALA A 75 1.01 10.08 -3.43
N ALA A 76 0.92 11.40 -3.29
CA ALA A 76 -0.24 12.21 -3.62
C ALA A 76 0.06 13.13 -4.82
N ALA A 77 -0.98 13.66 -5.45
CA ALA A 77 -0.89 14.60 -6.58
C ALA A 77 0.13 14.14 -7.65
N VAL A 78 -0.02 12.89 -8.11
CA VAL A 78 0.92 12.27 -9.03
C VAL A 78 0.65 12.75 -10.44
N ASP A 79 1.60 13.47 -11.02
CA ASP A 79 1.54 13.96 -12.38
C ASP A 79 2.13 12.95 -13.36
N ILE A 80 1.35 12.59 -14.37
CA ILE A 80 1.72 11.63 -15.40
C ILE A 80 1.74 12.35 -16.74
N GLU A 81 2.78 12.05 -17.53
CA GLU A 81 2.88 12.50 -18.91
C GLU A 81 3.07 11.30 -19.83
N GLY A 82 2.30 11.28 -20.91
CA GLY A 82 2.53 10.42 -22.05
C GLY A 82 2.87 11.24 -23.30
N VAL A 83 3.94 10.87 -23.98
CA VAL A 83 4.44 11.55 -25.19
C VAL A 83 4.42 10.59 -26.37
N LEU A 84 3.80 11.00 -27.47
CA LEU A 84 3.73 10.26 -28.73
C LEU A 84 4.06 11.20 -29.90
N GLY A 85 5.29 11.14 -30.40
CA GLY A 85 5.78 12.12 -31.40
C GLY A 85 5.73 13.53 -30.84
N ASP A 86 4.98 14.42 -31.49
CA ASP A 86 4.76 15.81 -31.04
C ASP A 86 3.54 15.98 -30.12
N GLN A 87 2.80 14.91 -29.85
CA GLN A 87 1.62 14.95 -28.98
C GLN A 87 2.01 14.62 -27.53
N THR A 88 1.65 15.51 -26.62
CA THR A 88 1.78 15.30 -25.17
C THR A 88 0.39 15.26 -24.53
N ALA A 89 0.14 14.22 -23.74
CA ALA A 89 -1.07 14.06 -22.93
C ALA A 89 -0.68 13.93 -21.46
N THR A 90 -1.42 14.62 -20.59
CA THR A 90 -1.18 14.60 -19.14
C THR A 90 -2.42 14.18 -18.38
N ALA A 91 -2.21 13.59 -17.21
CA ALA A 91 -3.25 13.29 -16.24
C ALA A 91 -2.65 13.34 -14.84
N SER A 92 -3.48 13.65 -13.85
CA SER A 92 -3.11 13.57 -12.44
C SER A 92 -3.86 12.45 -11.73
N LEU A 93 -3.22 11.91 -10.70
CA LEU A 93 -3.86 11.00 -9.74
C LEU A 93 -3.81 11.64 -8.37
N ASP A 94 -4.92 11.59 -7.65
CA ASP A 94 -4.98 12.11 -6.28
C ASP A 94 -4.05 11.34 -5.35
N TYR A 95 -3.96 10.01 -5.53
CA TYR A 95 -3.26 9.12 -4.61
C TYR A 95 -2.82 7.81 -5.28
N VAL A 96 -1.62 7.32 -4.92
CA VAL A 96 -1.12 5.99 -5.30
C VAL A 96 -0.59 5.25 -4.06
N PRO A 97 -1.39 4.37 -3.44
CA PRO A 97 -1.04 3.71 -2.17
C PRO A 97 0.33 3.04 -2.21
N GLY A 98 1.04 3.02 -1.08
CA GLY A 98 2.25 2.21 -0.88
C GLY A 98 1.98 0.74 -1.19
N HIS A 99 2.93 0.08 -1.87
CA HIS A 99 2.78 -1.27 -2.45
C HIS A 99 1.57 -1.47 -3.36
N GLY A 100 0.97 -0.36 -3.83
CA GLY A 100 -0.30 -0.32 -4.53
C GLY A 100 -0.19 0.20 -5.95
N HIS A 101 -1.35 0.39 -6.59
CA HIS A 101 -1.42 0.98 -7.92
C HIS A 101 -2.69 1.81 -8.11
N ALA A 102 -2.62 2.74 -9.04
CA ALA A 102 -3.78 3.48 -9.52
C ALA A 102 -3.75 3.58 -11.05
N LYS A 103 -4.86 4.03 -11.64
CA LYS A 103 -5.04 4.10 -13.09
C LYS A 103 -5.36 5.52 -13.52
N ALA A 104 -4.67 5.99 -14.55
CA ALA A 104 -4.96 7.22 -15.27
C ALA A 104 -5.28 6.92 -16.73
N TYR A 105 -5.89 7.90 -17.41
CA TYR A 105 -6.30 7.76 -18.80
C TYR A 105 -5.71 8.91 -19.61
N LEU A 106 -4.98 8.58 -20.67
CA LEU A 106 -4.37 9.54 -21.58
C LEU A 106 -4.96 9.34 -22.97
N ARG A 107 -5.42 10.44 -23.59
CA ARG A 107 -6.01 10.41 -24.94
C ARG A 107 -4.98 10.84 -25.98
N PHE A 108 -4.89 10.09 -27.06
CA PHE A 108 -4.02 10.31 -28.21
C PHE A 108 -4.82 10.23 -29.51
N ASP A 109 -4.29 10.86 -30.56
CA ASP A 109 -4.88 10.84 -31.90
C ASP A 109 -4.42 9.60 -32.71
N ALA A 110 -3.21 9.12 -32.43
CA ALA A 110 -2.61 7.91 -33.02
C ALA A 110 -2.54 6.76 -31.99
N ASP A 111 -2.02 5.59 -32.40
CA ASP A 111 -1.90 4.41 -31.53
C ASP A 111 -0.95 4.70 -30.36
N PRO A 112 -1.46 4.74 -29.11
CA PRO A 112 -0.67 5.13 -27.96
C PRO A 112 0.24 4.02 -27.45
N ARG A 113 0.23 2.80 -28.03
CA ARG A 113 1.16 1.73 -27.63
C ARG A 113 2.63 2.11 -27.82
N ALA A 114 2.91 3.03 -28.74
CA ALA A 114 4.25 3.56 -28.97
C ALA A 114 4.58 4.78 -28.09
N ALA A 115 3.63 5.26 -27.27
CA ALA A 115 3.82 6.44 -26.43
C ALA A 115 4.76 6.12 -25.26
N ALA A 116 5.68 7.04 -24.97
CA ALA A 116 6.51 6.98 -23.78
C ALA A 116 5.74 7.58 -22.61
N VAL A 117 5.57 6.83 -21.52
CA VAL A 117 4.83 7.28 -20.34
C VAL A 117 5.77 7.37 -19.14
N SER A 118 5.68 8.48 -18.41
CA SER A 118 6.52 8.76 -17.26
C SER A 118 5.76 9.49 -16.16
N VAL A 119 6.20 9.32 -14.93
CA VAL A 119 5.76 10.15 -13.79
C VAL A 119 6.66 11.37 -13.73
N LYS A 120 6.08 12.57 -13.64
CA LYS A 120 6.81 13.84 -13.63
C LYS A 120 7.05 14.39 -12.24
N GLY A 121 6.08 14.21 -11.34
CA GLY A 121 6.13 14.74 -9.99
C GLY A 121 5.06 14.12 -9.12
N TRP A 122 5.26 14.23 -7.80
CA TRP A 122 4.32 13.83 -6.76
C TRP A 122 4.66 14.55 -5.46
N SER A 123 3.72 14.59 -4.53
CA SER A 123 3.92 15.09 -3.17
C SER A 123 3.77 13.99 -2.14
N ALA A 124 4.22 14.26 -0.91
CA ALA A 124 3.77 13.53 0.26
C ALA A 124 2.25 13.75 0.47
N PRO A 125 1.54 12.80 1.10
CA PRO A 125 0.10 12.88 1.34
C PRO A 125 -0.26 13.84 2.47
#